data_AF-A0A482ZS81-F1
#
_entry.id   AF-A0A482ZS81-F1
#
_cell.length_a   1.000
_cell.length_b   1.000
_cell.length_c   1.000
_cell.angle_alpha   90.00
_cell.angle_beta   90.00
_cell.angle_gamma   90.00
#
_symmetry.space_group_name_H-M   'P 1'
#
loop_
_entity.id
_entity.type
_entity.pdbx_description
1 polymer ?
#
loop_
_entity_poly.entity_id
_entity_poly.type
_entity_poly.pdbx_seq_one_letter_code
_entity_poly.pdbx_strand_id
1 'polypeptide(L)'
;MNLDEMLSNREQINSRLLAVIDEATNPWGVKVTRIEIKDLEPPADLVEAMSKQMKAERQKRAEILESEGKRQSEILRAEGEKISAILGAEGRKEAAFRDAEARERLAEAEANATKMVSEAIKNGDAQALNYFVATKYTDALQSIATADNEKIIFMPLEATSLIGSLGGISELVKNVFKDKQKVD
;
A
#
# COMPACT_ATOMS: atom_id res chain seq x y z
N MET A 1 -48.02 -13.71 -33.27
CA MET A 1 -47.07 -14.83 -33.27
C MET A 1 -45.79 -14.30 -33.87
N ASN A 2 -44.75 -14.15 -33.05
CA ASN A 2 -43.44 -13.73 -33.51
C ASN A 2 -42.81 -14.90 -34.30
N LEU A 3 -42.05 -14.66 -35.37
CA LEU A 3 -41.43 -15.75 -36.16
C LEU A 3 -40.54 -16.63 -35.27
N ASP A 4 -39.96 -16.03 -34.23
CA ASP A 4 -39.13 -16.70 -33.20
C ASP A 4 -39.93 -17.70 -32.36
N GLU A 5 -41.21 -17.39 -32.08
CA GLU A 5 -42.14 -18.31 -31.42
C GLU A 5 -42.53 -19.46 -32.34
N MET A 6 -42.64 -19.23 -33.66
CA MET A 6 -42.95 -20.30 -34.62
C MET A 6 -41.78 -21.27 -34.82
N LEU A 7 -40.55 -20.77 -34.80
CA LEU A 7 -39.35 -21.61 -34.83
C LEU A 7 -39.21 -22.43 -33.54
N SER A 8 -39.52 -21.83 -32.38
CA SER A 8 -39.45 -22.50 -31.08
C SER A 8 -40.60 -23.48 -30.83
N ASN A 9 -41.75 -23.32 -31.52
CA ASN A 9 -42.96 -24.13 -31.32
C ASN A 9 -43.28 -25.09 -32.47
N ARG A 10 -42.29 -25.51 -33.28
CA ARG A 10 -42.53 -26.45 -34.40
C ARG A 10 -43.31 -27.70 -33.99
N GLU A 11 -42.99 -28.27 -32.82
CA GLU A 11 -43.68 -29.47 -32.30
C GLU A 11 -45.16 -29.21 -31.96
N GLN A 12 -45.47 -28.05 -31.37
CA GLN A 12 -46.84 -27.64 -31.10
C GLN A 12 -47.63 -27.35 -32.38
N ILE A 13 -46.97 -26.80 -33.40
CA ILE A 13 -47.62 -26.53 -34.69
C ILE A 13 -47.88 -27.84 -35.42
N ASN A 14 -46.91 -28.76 -35.47
CA ASN A 14 -47.05 -30.07 -36.11
C ASN A 14 -48.18 -30.89 -35.47
N SER A 15 -48.27 -30.92 -34.15
CA SER A 15 -49.34 -31.64 -33.44
C SER A 15 -50.73 -31.04 -33.68
N ARG A 16 -50.85 -29.70 -33.71
CA ARG A 16 -52.11 -29.03 -34.06
C ARG A 16 -52.52 -29.29 -35.51
N LEU A 17 -51.57 -29.22 -36.45
CA LEU A 17 -51.83 -29.53 -37.86
C LEU A 17 -52.23 -30.98 -38.05
N LEU A 18 -51.56 -31.91 -37.35
CA LEU A 18 -51.90 -33.33 -37.38
C LEU A 18 -53.34 -33.56 -36.94
N ALA A 19 -53.77 -32.95 -35.83
CA ALA A 19 -55.13 -33.09 -35.33
C ALA A 19 -56.17 -32.59 -36.34
N VAL A 20 -55.97 -31.41 -36.91
CA VAL A 20 -56.91 -30.78 -37.85
C VAL A 20 -56.99 -31.56 -39.17
N ILE A 21 -55.86 -32.00 -39.71
CA ILE A 21 -55.83 -32.71 -40.99
C ILE A 21 -56.34 -34.14 -40.84
N ASP A 22 -55.98 -34.85 -39.76
CA ASP A 22 -56.47 -36.21 -39.49
C ASP A 22 -58.00 -36.25 -39.34
N GLU A 23 -58.58 -35.24 -38.67
CA GLU A 23 -60.04 -35.09 -38.58
C GLU A 23 -60.69 -34.89 -39.96
N ALA A 24 -60.08 -34.05 -40.81
CA ALA A 24 -60.59 -33.76 -42.14
C ALA A 24 -60.45 -34.95 -43.13
N THR A 25 -59.45 -35.83 -42.95
CA THR A 25 -59.21 -36.98 -43.84
C THR A 25 -59.93 -38.27 -43.43
N ASN A 26 -60.50 -38.32 -42.21
CA ASN A 26 -61.25 -39.48 -41.72
C ASN A 26 -62.40 -39.95 -42.65
N PRO A 27 -63.23 -39.08 -43.26
CA PRO A 27 -64.29 -39.51 -44.17
C PRO A 27 -63.80 -40.21 -45.43
N TRP A 28 -62.53 -39.99 -45.80
CA TRP A 28 -61.90 -40.61 -46.97
C TRP A 28 -61.18 -41.92 -46.61
N GLY A 29 -61.23 -42.34 -45.34
CA GLY A 29 -60.61 -43.58 -44.86
C GLY A 29 -59.08 -43.51 -44.78
N VAL A 30 -58.49 -42.31 -44.77
CA VAL A 30 -57.03 -42.10 -44.72
C VAL A 30 -56.63 -41.64 -43.32
N LYS A 31 -55.72 -42.38 -42.68
CA LYS A 31 -55.13 -42.03 -41.38
C LYS A 31 -53.81 -41.29 -41.58
N VAL A 32 -53.70 -40.07 -41.04
CA VAL A 32 -52.45 -39.32 -41.09
C VAL A 32 -51.63 -39.64 -39.84
N THR A 33 -50.40 -40.11 -40.02
CA THR A 33 -49.55 -40.59 -38.92
C THR A 33 -48.52 -39.55 -38.44
N ARG A 34 -48.07 -38.66 -39.33
CA ARG A 34 -47.09 -37.61 -39.02
C ARG A 34 -47.20 -36.46 -40.00
N ILE A 35 -47.05 -35.25 -39.48
CA ILE A 35 -46.93 -34.02 -40.28
C ILE A 35 -45.65 -33.29 -39.85
N GLU A 36 -44.88 -32.86 -40.83
CA GLU A 36 -43.67 -32.06 -40.61
C GLU A 36 -43.67 -30.85 -41.54
N ILE A 37 -43.44 -29.69 -40.96
CA ILE A 37 -43.12 -28.49 -41.73
C ILE A 37 -41.69 -28.62 -42.25
N LYS A 38 -41.56 -28.73 -43.58
CA LYS A 38 -40.27 -28.87 -44.26
C LYS A 38 -39.52 -27.53 -44.28
N ASP A 39 -40.03 -26.57 -45.05
CA ASP A 39 -39.44 -25.24 -45.19
C ASP A 39 -40.52 -24.16 -45.02
N LEU A 40 -40.15 -23.07 -44.36
CA LEU A 40 -40.97 -21.86 -44.23
C LEU A 40 -40.12 -20.69 -44.69
N GLU A 41 -40.48 -20.12 -45.84
CA GLU A 41 -39.80 -18.96 -46.41
C GLU A 41 -40.63 -17.70 -46.12
N PRO A 42 -40.29 -16.93 -45.07
CA PRO A 42 -40.89 -15.62 -44.87
C PRO A 42 -40.47 -14.65 -45.98
N PRO A 43 -41.32 -13.67 -46.34
CA PRO A 43 -40.96 -12.66 -47.33
C PRO A 43 -39.75 -11.85 -46.88
N ALA A 44 -38.88 -11.48 -47.83
CA ALA A 44 -37.59 -10.81 -47.55
C ALA A 44 -37.75 -9.53 -46.71
N ASP A 45 -38.79 -8.74 -46.98
CA ASP A 45 -39.08 -7.49 -46.27
C ASP A 45 -39.29 -7.71 -44.76
N LEU A 46 -39.93 -8.82 -44.38
CA LEU A 46 -40.18 -9.16 -42.98
C LEU A 46 -38.88 -9.54 -42.28
N VAL A 47 -38.02 -10.33 -42.93
CA VAL A 47 -36.72 -10.73 -42.38
C VAL A 47 -35.83 -9.51 -42.18
N GLU A 48 -35.83 -8.57 -43.12
CA GLU A 48 -35.06 -7.34 -43.01
C GLU A 48 -35.57 -6.47 -41.85
N ALA A 49 -36.87 -6.25 -41.74
CA ALA A 49 -37.47 -5.48 -40.65
C ALA A 49 -37.18 -6.12 -39.27
N MET A 50 -37.31 -7.44 -39.16
CA MET A 50 -36.99 -8.18 -37.94
C MET A 50 -35.50 -8.10 -37.59
N SER A 51 -34.61 -8.20 -38.59
CA SER A 51 -33.16 -8.10 -38.36
C SER A 51 -32.77 -6.72 -37.82
N LYS A 52 -33.38 -5.65 -38.36
CA LYS A 52 -33.19 -4.27 -37.89
C LYS A 52 -33.72 -4.10 -36.46
N GLN A 53 -34.91 -4.62 -36.18
CA GLN A 53 -35.49 -4.55 -34.84
C GLN A 53 -34.66 -5.33 -33.81
N MET A 54 -34.28 -6.58 -34.10
CA MET A 54 -33.44 -7.39 -33.22
C MET A 54 -32.08 -6.75 -32.99
N LYS A 55 -31.47 -6.15 -34.03
CA LYS A 55 -30.21 -5.43 -33.89
C LYS A 55 -30.37 -4.21 -32.96
N ALA A 56 -31.42 -3.42 -33.14
CA ALA A 56 -31.71 -2.27 -32.29
C ALA A 56 -31.97 -2.68 -30.83
N GLU A 57 -32.71 -3.75 -30.60
CA GLU A 57 -33.00 -4.23 -29.25
C GLU A 57 -31.75 -4.81 -28.57
N ARG A 58 -30.94 -5.59 -29.30
CA ARG A 58 -29.65 -6.08 -28.79
C ARG A 58 -28.70 -4.94 -28.47
N GLN A 59 -28.61 -3.93 -29.35
CA GLN A 59 -27.79 -2.75 -29.14
C GLN A 59 -28.25 -1.98 -27.89
N LYS A 60 -29.55 -1.74 -27.75
CA LYS A 60 -30.13 -1.10 -26.56
C LYS A 60 -29.81 -1.88 -25.29
N ARG A 61 -29.97 -3.22 -25.31
CA ARG A 61 -29.65 -4.06 -24.15
C ARG A 61 -28.16 -4.02 -23.81
N ALA A 62 -27.28 -4.02 -24.81
CA ALA A 62 -25.84 -3.91 -24.61
C ALA A 62 -25.47 -2.56 -23.97
N GLU A 63 -26.02 -1.45 -24.45
CA GLU A 63 -25.77 -0.10 -23.91
C GLU A 63 -26.25 0.06 -22.47
N ILE A 64 -27.42 -0.50 -22.13
CA ILE A 64 -27.93 -0.52 -20.76
C ILE A 64 -26.98 -1.30 -19.86
N LEU A 65 -26.59 -2.51 -20.27
CA LEU A 65 -25.72 -3.38 -19.48
C LEU A 65 -24.32 -2.78 -19.29
N GLU A 66 -23.78 -2.12 -20.32
CA GLU A 66 -22.51 -1.39 -20.21
C GLU A 66 -22.62 -0.20 -19.24
N SER A 67 -23.71 0.56 -19.32
CA SER A 67 -23.96 1.72 -18.44
C SER A 67 -24.13 1.29 -16.98
N GLU A 68 -24.86 0.21 -16.74
CA GLU A 68 -25.01 -0.39 -15.41
C GLU A 68 -23.67 -0.90 -14.88
N GLY A 69 -22.89 -1.59 -15.71
CA GLY A 69 -21.54 -2.05 -15.36
C GLY A 69 -20.60 -0.90 -14.99
N LYS A 70 -20.61 0.20 -15.77
CA LYS A 70 -19.83 1.41 -15.46
C LYS A 70 -20.25 2.04 -14.14
N ARG A 71 -21.55 2.26 -13.94
CA ARG A 71 -22.09 2.80 -12.69
C ARG A 71 -21.70 1.95 -11.49
N GLN A 72 -21.82 0.63 -11.59
CA GLN A 72 -21.49 -0.28 -10.50
C GLN A 72 -19.98 -0.29 -10.21
N SER A 73 -19.14 -0.24 -11.25
CA SER A 73 -17.69 -0.12 -11.10
C SER A 73 -17.29 1.16 -10.39
N GLU A 74 -17.88 2.30 -10.76
CA GLU A 74 -17.61 3.60 -10.12
C GLU A 74 -18.01 3.62 -8.64
N ILE A 75 -19.18 3.05 -8.31
CA ILE A 75 -19.63 2.92 -6.92
C ILE A 75 -18.64 2.10 -6.10
N LEU A 76 -18.26 0.92 -6.60
CA LEU A 76 -17.31 0.04 -5.90
C LEU A 76 -15.95 0.70 -5.72
N ARG A 77 -15.49 1.48 -6.72
CA ARG A 77 -14.23 2.23 -6.60
C ARG A 77 -14.33 3.30 -5.51
N ALA A 78 -15.40 4.10 -5.53
CA ALA A 78 -15.62 5.15 -4.54
C ALA A 78 -15.77 4.59 -3.11
N GLU A 79 -16.45 3.46 -2.96
CA GLU A 79 -16.55 2.75 -1.68
C GLU A 79 -15.19 2.23 -1.20
N GLY A 80 -14.41 1.62 -2.11
CA GLY A 80 -13.05 1.17 -1.80
C GLY A 80 -12.13 2.31 -1.37
N GLU A 81 -12.16 3.45 -2.08
CA GLU A 81 -11.41 4.65 -1.73
C GLU A 81 -11.83 5.19 -0.34
N LYS A 82 -13.14 5.25 -0.06
CA LYS A 82 -13.66 5.67 1.24
C LYS A 82 -13.19 4.76 2.36
N ILE A 83 -13.30 3.44 2.20
CA ILE A 83 -12.90 2.47 3.21
C ILE A 83 -11.39 2.53 3.42
N SER A 84 -10.60 2.62 2.35
CA SER A 84 -9.15 2.76 2.42
C SER A 84 -8.74 4.02 3.18
N ALA A 85 -9.38 5.16 2.92
CA ALA A 85 -9.12 6.41 3.62
C ALA A 85 -9.45 6.33 5.12
N ILE A 86 -10.55 5.67 5.49
CA ILE A 86 -10.96 5.45 6.88
C ILE A 86 -9.93 4.55 7.59
N LEU A 87 -9.62 3.39 7.02
CA LEU A 87 -8.64 2.47 7.60
C LEU A 87 -7.25 3.12 7.75
N GLY A 88 -6.85 3.93 6.78
CA GLY A 88 -5.60 4.71 6.86
C GLY A 88 -5.63 5.75 7.99
N ALA A 89 -6.76 6.42 8.20
CA ALA A 89 -6.92 7.37 9.31
C ALA A 89 -6.94 6.67 10.68
N GLU A 90 -7.65 5.54 10.80
CA GLU A 90 -7.69 4.72 12.00
C GLU A 90 -6.31 4.15 12.35
N GLY A 91 -5.59 3.60 11.36
CA GLY A 91 -4.23 3.10 11.56
C GLY A 91 -3.27 4.19 12.04
N ARG A 92 -3.35 5.41 11.48
CA ARG A 92 -2.54 6.55 11.97
C ARG A 92 -2.90 6.95 13.39
N LYS A 93 -4.19 6.97 13.74
CA LYS A 93 -4.65 7.28 15.10
C LYS A 93 -4.14 6.24 16.10
N GLU A 94 -4.26 4.97 15.77
CA GLU A 94 -3.80 3.88 16.64
C GLU A 94 -2.28 3.88 16.81
N ALA A 95 -1.53 4.10 15.72
CA ALA A 95 -0.07 4.25 15.79
C ALA A 95 0.33 5.42 16.70
N ALA A 96 -0.28 6.60 16.50
CA ALA A 96 0.01 7.77 17.33
C ALA A 96 -0.35 7.55 18.81
N PHE A 97 -1.43 6.82 19.10
CA PHE A 97 -1.82 6.47 20.46
C PHE A 97 -0.80 5.53 21.12
N ARG A 98 -0.38 4.48 20.42
CA ARG A 98 0.62 3.54 20.93
C ARG A 98 1.98 4.22 21.15
N ASP A 99 2.37 5.13 20.27
CA ASP A 99 3.59 5.92 20.44
C ASP A 99 3.51 6.84 21.66
N ALA A 100 2.36 7.47 21.90
CA ALA A 100 2.14 8.30 23.08
C ALA A 100 2.18 7.47 24.37
N GLU A 101 1.50 6.31 24.39
CA GLU A 101 1.49 5.38 25.52
C GLU A 101 2.91 4.84 25.82
N ALA A 102 3.69 4.54 24.77
CA ALA A 102 5.07 4.13 24.92
C ALA A 102 5.93 5.24 25.55
N ARG A 103 5.76 6.50 25.14
CA ARG A 103 6.46 7.64 25.75
C ARG A 103 6.05 7.87 27.20
N GLU A 104 4.77 7.73 27.52
CA GLU A 104 4.27 7.87 28.89
C GLU A 104 4.87 6.79 29.80
N ARG A 105 4.86 5.52 29.37
CA ARG A 105 5.51 4.43 30.11
C ARG A 105 7.01 4.64 30.29
N LEU A 106 7.71 5.13 29.26
CA LEU A 106 9.14 5.42 29.35
C LEU A 106 9.41 6.56 30.34
N ALA A 107 8.62 7.63 30.30
CA ALA A 107 8.73 8.75 31.23
C ALA A 107 8.43 8.32 32.68
N GLU A 108 7.43 7.47 32.89
CA GLU A 108 7.12 6.91 34.20
C GLU A 108 8.24 6.00 34.71
N ALA A 109 8.81 5.15 33.84
CA ALA A 109 9.95 4.32 34.19
C ALA A 109 11.18 5.17 34.57
N GLU A 110 11.45 6.26 33.85
CA GLU A 110 12.56 7.15 34.15
C GLU A 110 12.33 7.98 35.41
N ALA A 111 11.10 8.43 35.66
CA ALA A 111 10.72 9.08 36.91
C ALA A 111 10.91 8.13 38.12
N ASN A 112 10.49 6.87 37.98
CA ASN A 112 10.67 5.85 39.01
C ASN A 112 12.15 5.53 39.24
N ALA A 113 12.94 5.37 38.17
CA ALA A 113 14.39 5.17 38.27
C ALA A 113 15.07 6.35 38.97
N THR A 114 14.73 7.58 38.60
CA THR A 114 15.25 8.81 39.21
C THR A 114 14.88 8.88 40.69
N LYS A 115 13.64 8.51 41.05
CA LYS A 115 13.18 8.47 42.44
C LYS A 115 13.94 7.43 43.26
N MET A 116 14.13 6.21 42.75
CA MET A 116 14.93 5.18 43.42
C MET A 116 16.37 5.64 43.66
N VAL A 117 17.00 6.26 42.65
CA VAL A 117 18.35 6.82 42.78
C VAL A 117 18.37 7.96 43.80
N SER A 118 17.40 8.87 43.77
CA SER A 118 17.28 9.97 44.73
C SER A 118 17.08 9.49 46.17
N GLU A 119 16.28 8.43 46.37
CA GLU A 119 16.08 7.81 47.69
C GLU A 119 17.37 7.12 48.17
N ALA A 120 18.07 6.41 47.29
CA ALA A 120 19.37 5.81 47.60
C ALA A 120 20.42 6.86 47.99
N ILE A 121 20.48 8.00 47.28
CA ILE A 121 21.37 9.13 47.60
C ILE A 121 21.01 9.73 48.96
N LYS A 122 19.72 9.93 49.24
CA LYS A 122 19.24 10.49 50.51
C LYS A 122 19.56 9.60 51.72
N ASN A 123 19.65 8.28 51.49
CA ASN A 123 20.01 7.29 52.51
C ASN A 123 21.52 7.19 52.79
N GLY A 124 22.37 7.97 52.11
CA GLY A 124 23.64 8.42 52.71
C GLY A 124 24.95 7.96 52.07
N ASP A 125 25.11 8.01 50.74
CA ASP A 125 26.45 7.92 50.14
C ASP A 125 26.73 9.10 49.19
N ALA A 126 27.34 10.15 49.73
CA ALA A 126 27.77 11.31 48.96
C ALA A 126 28.88 10.97 47.95
N GLN A 127 29.62 9.86 48.11
CA GLN A 127 30.57 9.41 47.11
C GLN A 127 29.89 8.79 45.89
N ALA A 128 28.77 8.09 46.07
CA ALA A 128 27.98 7.54 44.97
C ALA A 128 27.43 8.64 44.04
N LEU A 129 27.07 9.81 44.59
CA LEU A 129 26.63 10.97 43.80
C LEU A 129 27.74 11.48 42.88
N ASN A 130 28.96 11.65 43.40
CA ASN A 130 30.12 12.12 42.62
C ASN A 130 30.48 11.11 41.51
N TYR A 131 30.41 9.81 41.80
CA TYR A 131 30.59 8.77 40.79
C TYR A 131 29.52 8.85 39.69
N PHE A 132 28.25 9.05 40.05
CA PHE A 132 27.16 9.13 39.08
C PHE A 132 27.27 10.36 38.15
N VAL A 133 27.67 11.51 38.70
CA VAL A 133 27.95 12.72 37.91
C VAL A 133 29.13 12.48 36.96
N ALA A 134 30.20 11.83 37.44
CA ALA A 134 31.35 11.50 36.61
C ALA A 134 30.98 10.53 35.47
N THR A 135 30.14 9.51 35.72
CA THR A 135 29.68 8.57 34.69
C THR A 135 28.84 9.27 33.63
N LYS A 136 27.84 10.08 34.03
CA LYS A 136 27.02 10.85 33.08
C LYS A 136 27.85 11.85 32.27
N TYR A 137 28.85 12.46 32.88
CA TYR A 137 29.79 13.35 32.18
C TYR A 137 30.65 12.59 31.16
N THR A 138 31.10 11.38 31.50
CA THR A 138 31.89 10.51 30.61
C THR A 138 31.05 9.99 29.45
N ASP A 139 29.80 9.58 29.70
CA ASP A 139 28.85 9.15 28.66
C ASP A 139 28.48 10.30 27.70
N ALA A 140 28.30 11.52 28.23
CA ALA A 140 28.07 12.71 27.43
C ALA A 140 29.30 13.03 26.56
N LEU A 141 30.51 12.93 27.11
CA LEU A 141 31.75 13.06 26.34
C LEU A 141 31.87 11.99 25.25
N GLN A 142 31.50 10.75 25.53
CA GLN A 142 31.50 9.67 24.53
C GLN A 142 30.51 9.94 23.40
N SER A 143 29.31 10.44 23.74
CA SER A 143 28.28 10.80 22.75
C SER A 143 28.68 12.02 21.91
N ILE A 144 29.44 12.95 22.48
CA ILE A 144 30.07 14.11 21.82
C ILE A 144 31.39 13.72 21.13
N ALA A 145 31.86 12.48 21.26
CA ALA A 145 33.04 11.93 20.59
C ALA A 145 32.70 10.91 19.46
N THR A 146 31.40 10.58 19.30
CA THR A 146 30.87 9.62 18.32
C THR A 146 29.83 10.21 17.36
N ALA A 147 29.49 11.49 17.49
CA ALA A 147 28.62 12.25 16.59
C ALA A 147 29.38 12.72 15.33
N ASP A 148 28.77 12.54 14.16
CA ASP A 148 29.39 12.84 12.86
C ASP A 148 29.73 14.33 12.61
N ASN A 149 29.33 15.26 13.49
CA ASN A 149 29.53 16.72 13.31
C ASN A 149 30.68 17.34 14.16
N GLU A 150 31.53 16.51 14.76
CA GLU A 150 32.56 16.93 15.71
C GLU A 150 33.76 17.63 15.04
N LYS A 151 33.63 18.93 14.79
CA LYS A 151 34.76 19.76 14.32
C LYS A 151 35.59 20.39 15.44
N ILE A 152 35.40 19.98 16.70
CA ILE A 152 36.21 20.50 17.83
C ILE A 152 36.81 19.34 18.60
N ILE A 153 37.91 18.80 18.07
CA ILE A 153 38.83 17.95 18.82
C ILE A 153 39.67 18.87 19.71
N PHE A 154 39.59 18.69 21.03
CA PHE A 154 40.54 19.26 21.97
C PHE A 154 41.93 18.73 21.63
N MET A 155 42.75 19.55 20.98
CA MET A 155 44.18 19.29 20.86
C MET A 155 44.82 19.71 22.18
N PRO A 156 45.39 18.78 22.97
CA PRO A 156 46.00 19.14 24.24
C PRO A 156 47.09 20.20 24.00
N LEU A 157 47.05 21.29 24.75
CA LEU A 157 48.09 22.34 24.68
C LEU A 157 49.47 21.80 25.07
N GLU A 158 49.57 20.59 25.65
CA GLU A 158 50.86 19.92 25.87
C GLU A 158 51.50 19.35 24.58
N ALA A 159 50.75 19.18 23.49
CA ALA A 159 51.33 18.72 22.22
C ALA A 159 52.09 19.83 21.48
N THR A 160 51.66 21.10 21.63
CA THR A 160 52.38 22.25 21.06
C THR A 160 53.71 22.52 21.76
N SER A 161 53.83 22.22 23.07
CA SER A 161 55.11 22.32 23.78
C SER A 161 56.12 21.23 23.36
N LEU A 162 55.65 20.03 23.05
CA LEU A 162 56.49 18.95 22.48
C LEU A 162 57.00 19.28 21.07
N ILE A 163 56.17 19.87 20.21
CA ILE A 163 56.59 20.30 18.86
C ILE A 163 57.55 21.50 18.93
N GLY A 164 57.32 22.44 19.85
CA GLY A 164 58.21 23.58 20.09
C GLY A 164 59.59 23.19 20.62
N SER A 165 59.65 22.19 21.52
CA SER A 165 60.93 21.69 22.05
C SER A 165 61.76 20.94 21.00
N LEU A 166 61.13 20.17 20.11
CA LEU A 166 61.82 19.57 18.95
C LEU A 166 62.36 20.61 17.97
N GLY A 167 61.62 21.70 17.73
CA GLY A 167 62.08 22.83 16.92
C GLY A 167 63.26 23.58 17.55
N GLY A 168 63.21 23.86 18.85
CA GLY A 168 64.28 24.53 19.58
C GLY A 168 65.56 23.71 19.68
N ILE A 169 65.45 22.38 19.84
CA ILE A 169 66.60 21.47 19.80
C ILE A 169 67.19 21.42 18.38
N SER A 170 66.37 21.42 17.33
CA SER A 170 66.85 21.48 15.94
C SER A 170 67.60 22.79 15.65
N GLU A 171 67.14 23.91 16.22
CA GLU A 171 67.76 25.22 16.05
C GLU A 171 69.06 25.38 16.86
N LEU A 172 69.12 24.84 18.08
CA LEU A 172 70.37 24.71 18.85
C LEU A 172 71.38 23.84 18.11
N VAL A 173 70.94 22.69 17.57
CA VAL A 173 71.79 21.80 16.77
C VAL A 173 72.28 22.52 15.51
N LYS A 174 71.40 23.21 14.76
CA LYS A 174 71.80 24.01 13.59
C LYS A 174 72.78 25.13 13.94
N ASN A 175 72.58 25.85 15.04
CA ASN A 175 73.48 26.94 15.44
C ASN A 175 74.87 26.42 15.85
N VAL A 176 74.95 25.28 16.55
CA VAL A 176 76.23 24.62 16.88
C VAL A 176 76.96 24.14 15.61
N PHE A 177 76.22 23.68 14.59
CA PHE A 177 76.81 23.31 13.30
C PHE A 177 77.17 24.52 12.42
N LYS A 178 76.52 25.68 12.61
CA LYS A 178 76.78 26.91 11.84
C LYS A 178 78.00 27.69 12.37
N ASP A 179 78.23 27.68 13.69
CA ASP A 179 79.42 28.31 14.29
C ASP A 179 80.72 27.54 13.98
N LYS A 180 80.64 26.23 13.70
CA LYS A 180 81.80 25.44 13.24
C LYS A 180 82.22 25.71 11.79
N GLN A 181 81.46 26.48 11.00
CA GLN A 181 81.82 26.85 9.63
C GLN A 181 82.42 28.26 9.48
N LYS A 182 82.61 28.99 10.59
CA LYS A 182 83.20 30.35 10.58
C LYS A 182 84.61 30.45 11.20
N VAL A 183 85.24 29.32 11.51
CA VAL A 183 86.65 29.26 11.91
C VAL A 183 87.38 28.28 10.99
N ASP A 184 87.57 28.72 9.75
CA ASP A 184 88.70 28.46 8.85
C ASP A 184 88.73 29.60 7.81
#